data_AF-A0A091SRT9-F1
#
_entry.id   AF-A0A091SRT9-F1
#
_cell.length_a   1.000
_cell.length_b   1.000
_cell.length_c   1.000
_cell.angle_alpha   90.00
_cell.angle_beta   90.00
_cell.angle_gamma   90.00
#
_symmetry.space_group_name_H-M   'P 1'
#
loop_
_entity.id
_entity.type
_entity.pdbx_description
1 polymer ?
#
loop_
_entity_poly.entity_id
_entity_poly.type
_entity_poly.pdbx_seq_one_letter_code
_entity_poly.pdbx_strand_id
1 'polypeptide(L)'
;SSVQYVPYCGALSPRTALQLVRQYDIVADCSDNVPTRYLVNDACVLAGKPLVSGSALRLGGELGGDKCLFPKPPPPETVTNCADGGVLGVVPGIVGCIQALEVLKIASGMGSSSSQFMLMFDAREGRFRNIKLRPKKPDCAVCGDNPSVTCLQDYEAFCGSSATDKCRTLHLLSSKDRVSVEEYKKLLDEQVPHVLLDVRPQVEVDICHLAHAVHVPLSKLEEKDEGYLQHLEKRICEEKQRTNGQASVPVYVVCKLGNDSQKAVRILQELPVKEFGSVLVKDIKGGLMAWASKIDPTFPQY
;
A
#
# COMPACT_ATOMS: atom_id res chain seq x y z
N SER A 1 32.19 6.59 26.67
CA SER A 1 31.06 7.36 26.15
C SER A 1 29.75 6.70 26.55
N SER A 2 28.85 7.44 27.18
CA SER A 2 27.46 7.04 27.39
C SER A 2 26.61 7.56 26.23
N VAL A 3 25.80 6.70 25.60
CA VAL A 3 24.81 7.10 24.60
C VAL A 3 23.53 7.50 25.34
N GLN A 4 22.94 8.65 24.99
CA GLN A 4 21.65 9.10 25.53
C GLN A 4 20.54 8.78 24.54
N TYR A 5 19.48 8.14 25.01
CA TYR A 5 18.27 7.86 24.24
C TYR A 5 17.14 8.78 24.71
N VAL A 6 16.52 9.52 23.78
CA VAL A 6 15.41 10.43 24.06
C VAL A 6 14.17 9.95 23.30
N PRO A 7 13.21 9.28 23.95
CA PRO A 7 12.00 8.80 23.30
C PRO A 7 10.97 9.92 23.15
N TYR A 8 10.29 9.94 22.00
CA TYR A 8 9.10 10.77 21.77
C TYR A 8 7.90 9.86 21.52
N CYS A 9 6.98 9.81 22.48
CA CYS A 9 5.78 8.98 22.38
C CYS A 9 4.68 9.76 21.64
N GLY A 10 4.72 9.75 20.31
CA GLY A 10 3.68 10.36 19.47
C GLY A 10 4.06 10.35 18.00
N ALA A 11 3.06 10.47 17.12
CA ALA A 11 3.30 10.62 15.69
C ALA A 11 3.92 12.00 15.40
N LEU A 12 4.85 12.03 14.44
CA LEU A 12 5.41 13.28 13.95
C LEU A 12 4.32 14.09 13.24
N SER A 13 4.13 15.35 13.62
CA SER A 13 3.07 16.22 13.06
C SER A 13 3.65 17.51 12.50
N PRO A 14 2.95 18.22 11.61
CA PRO A 14 3.36 19.55 11.14
C PRO A 14 3.63 20.55 12.27
N ARG A 15 2.94 20.38 13.42
CA ARG A 15 3.09 21.26 14.59
C ARG A 15 4.38 21.02 15.36
N THR A 16 4.88 19.79 15.36
CA THR A 16 6.03 19.37 16.19
C THR A 16 7.30 19.16 15.38
N ALA A 17 7.18 18.79 14.10
CA ALA A 17 8.30 18.34 13.28
C ALA A 17 9.43 19.36 13.19
N LEU A 18 9.12 20.63 12.90
CA LEU A 18 10.16 21.65 12.73
C LEU A 18 10.96 21.89 14.02
N GLN A 19 10.30 21.92 15.17
CA GLN A 19 10.95 22.11 16.46
C GLN A 19 11.83 20.90 16.82
N LEU A 20 11.38 19.68 16.55
CA LEU A 20 12.14 18.47 16.81
C LEU A 20 13.36 18.37 15.90
N VAL A 21 13.18 18.54 14.59
CA VAL A 21 14.27 18.48 13.61
C VAL A 21 15.40 19.47 13.93
N ARG A 22 15.08 20.69 14.41
CA ARG A 22 16.10 21.68 14.79
C ARG A 22 17.02 21.23 15.93
N GLN A 23 16.57 20.32 16.79
CA GLN A 23 17.34 19.83 17.94
C GLN A 23 18.38 18.78 17.59
N TYR A 24 18.34 18.24 16.36
CA TYR A 24 19.24 17.16 15.92
C TYR A 24 20.15 17.63 14.79
N ASP A 25 21.33 17.00 14.67
CA ASP A 25 22.30 17.32 13.62
C ASP A 25 21.98 16.64 12.30
N ILE A 26 21.48 15.40 12.36
CA ILE A 26 21.15 14.56 11.21
C ILE A 26 19.82 13.87 11.49
N VAL A 27 18.94 13.82 10.50
CA VAL A 27 17.65 13.15 10.60
C VAL A 27 17.65 11.91 9.70
N ALA A 28 17.19 10.78 10.23
CA ALA A 28 16.92 9.59 9.46
C ALA A 28 15.41 9.37 9.38
N ASP A 29 14.88 9.26 8.16
CA ASP A 29 13.47 8.91 7.93
C ASP A 29 13.36 7.40 7.73
N CYS A 30 12.82 6.75 8.76
CA CYS A 30 12.52 5.32 8.79
C CYS A 30 11.00 5.06 8.76
N SER A 31 10.21 6.04 8.29
CA SER A 31 8.75 5.88 8.17
C SER A 31 8.37 5.05 6.94
N ASP A 32 7.22 4.41 7.00
CA ASP A 32 6.67 3.55 5.94
C ASP A 32 5.51 4.22 5.19
N ASN A 33 5.31 5.52 5.37
CA ASN A 33 4.19 6.26 4.79
C ASN A 33 4.64 7.55 4.08
N VAL A 34 3.92 7.87 3.00
CA VAL A 34 4.21 9.02 2.14
C VAL A 34 4.03 10.36 2.87
N PRO A 35 2.96 10.60 3.66
CA PRO A 35 2.79 11.87 4.37
C PRO A 35 3.96 12.23 5.30
N THR A 36 4.44 11.28 6.11
CA THR A 36 5.58 11.50 7.01
C THR A 36 6.86 11.78 6.24
N ARG A 37 7.11 11.07 5.13
CA ARG A 37 8.26 11.33 4.25
C ARG A 37 8.28 12.76 3.71
N TYR A 38 7.14 13.28 3.25
CA TYR A 38 7.06 14.66 2.76
C TYR A 38 7.18 15.68 3.91
N LEU A 39 6.57 15.40 5.05
CA LEU A 39 6.68 16.22 6.26
C LEU A 39 8.13 16.37 6.73
N VAL A 40 8.85 15.25 6.86
CA VAL A 40 10.23 15.24 7.36
C VAL A 40 11.20 15.87 6.34
N ASN A 41 10.98 15.65 5.03
CA ASN A 41 11.72 16.33 3.98
C ASN A 41 11.61 17.85 4.12
N ASP A 42 10.39 18.37 4.17
CA ASP A 42 10.18 19.81 4.23
C ASP A 42 10.70 20.40 5.54
N ALA A 43 10.51 19.70 6.68
CA ALA A 43 11.04 20.11 7.96
C ALA A 43 12.58 20.18 7.97
N CYS A 44 13.25 19.20 7.34
CA CYS A 44 14.72 19.18 7.23
C CYS A 44 15.22 20.31 6.34
N VAL A 45 14.58 20.56 5.19
CA VAL A 45 14.95 21.68 4.30
C VAL A 45 14.78 23.01 5.02
N LEU A 46 13.64 23.24 5.68
CA LEU A 46 13.36 24.48 6.43
C LEU A 46 14.28 24.69 7.64
N ALA A 47 14.77 23.60 8.25
CA ALA A 47 15.72 23.65 9.36
C ALA A 47 17.19 23.64 8.94
N GLY A 48 17.48 23.46 7.65
CA GLY A 48 18.85 23.30 7.14
C GLY A 48 19.55 22.04 7.67
N LYS A 49 18.81 20.94 7.86
CA LYS A 49 19.33 19.68 8.40
C LYS A 49 19.46 18.60 7.32
N PRO A 50 20.55 17.82 7.29
CA PRO A 50 20.68 16.68 6.40
C PRO A 50 19.66 15.59 6.76
N LEU A 51 19.07 14.99 5.71
CA LEU A 51 18.08 13.93 5.79
C LEU A 51 18.59 12.67 5.09
N VAL A 52 18.50 11.52 5.76
CA VAL A 52 18.74 10.19 5.20
C VAL A 52 17.42 9.42 5.20
N SER A 53 16.72 9.39 4.06
CA SER A 53 15.43 8.70 3.92
C SER A 53 15.59 7.32 3.29
N GLY A 54 14.86 6.35 3.82
CA GLY A 54 14.83 4.97 3.32
C GLY A 54 13.39 4.47 3.14
N SER A 55 13.18 3.61 2.14
CA SER A 55 11.92 2.87 1.92
C SER A 55 12.20 1.38 1.79
N ALA A 56 11.21 0.57 2.13
CA ALA A 56 11.14 -0.82 1.70
C ALA A 56 9.70 -1.19 1.36
N LEU A 57 9.50 -1.98 0.32
CA LEU A 57 8.20 -2.53 -0.07
C LEU A 57 8.42 -3.85 -0.78
N ARG A 58 7.69 -4.91 -0.39
CA ARG A 58 7.83 -6.27 -0.94
C ARG A 58 9.29 -6.76 -0.86
N LEU A 59 9.95 -6.87 -2.02
CA LEU A 59 11.35 -7.29 -2.18
C LEU A 59 12.25 -6.12 -2.60
N GLY A 60 11.74 -4.90 -2.64
CA GLY A 60 12.47 -3.70 -3.02
C GLY A 60 12.85 -2.85 -1.80
N GLY A 61 14.06 -2.30 -1.82
CA GLY A 61 14.54 -1.31 -0.87
C GLY A 61 15.08 -0.08 -1.59
N GLU A 62 14.98 1.09 -0.97
CA GLU A 62 15.46 2.35 -1.54
C GLU A 62 16.10 3.22 -0.47
N LEU A 63 17.14 3.97 -0.86
CA LEU A 63 17.75 5.01 -0.05
C LEU A 63 17.86 6.30 -0.86
N GLY A 64 17.36 7.39 -0.28
CA GLY A 64 17.20 8.69 -0.93
C GLY A 64 15.76 8.91 -1.40
N GLY A 65 15.57 9.94 -2.24
CA GLY A 65 14.24 10.40 -2.62
C GLY A 65 13.84 11.63 -1.82
N ASP A 66 14.00 12.79 -2.44
CA ASP A 66 13.52 14.06 -1.91
C ASP A 66 12.29 14.55 -2.69
N LYS A 67 11.67 15.62 -2.20
CA LYS A 67 10.55 16.26 -2.90
C LYS A 67 10.97 16.94 -4.21
N CYS A 68 12.27 17.20 -4.42
CA CYS A 68 12.78 17.78 -5.65
C CYS A 68 12.71 16.73 -6.81
N LEU A 69 12.84 15.43 -6.47
CA LEU A 69 12.58 14.28 -7.36
C LEU A 69 11.09 13.97 -7.53
N PHE A 70 10.33 13.93 -6.43
CA PHE A 70 8.89 13.66 -6.43
C PHE A 70 8.11 14.88 -5.91
N PRO A 71 7.86 15.89 -6.76
CA PRO A 71 7.22 17.13 -6.31
C PRO A 71 5.73 16.97 -6.02
N LYS A 72 5.09 15.99 -6.66
CA LYS A 72 3.68 15.65 -6.46
C LYS A 72 3.61 14.26 -5.84
N PRO A 73 2.81 14.07 -4.77
CA PRO A 73 2.59 12.76 -4.20
C PRO A 73 1.92 11.86 -5.26
N PRO A 74 2.25 10.56 -5.26
CA PRO A 74 1.56 9.59 -6.11
C PRO A 74 0.05 9.55 -5.79
N PRO A 75 -0.80 9.18 -6.76
CA PRO A 75 -2.22 8.99 -6.53
C PRO A 75 -2.46 8.06 -5.33
N PRO A 76 -3.38 8.39 -4.42
CA PRO A 76 -3.51 7.64 -3.18
C PRO A 76 -3.97 6.18 -3.38
N GLU A 77 -4.52 5.83 -4.53
CA GLU A 77 -4.93 4.46 -4.88
C GLU A 77 -3.74 3.56 -5.27
N THR A 78 -2.60 4.14 -5.65
CA THR A 78 -1.40 3.43 -6.08
C THR A 78 -0.36 3.31 -4.96
N VAL A 79 -0.55 4.05 -3.86
CA VAL A 79 0.32 3.98 -2.68
C VAL A 79 0.00 2.72 -1.88
N THR A 80 1.00 1.86 -1.75
CA THR A 80 0.98 0.69 -0.87
C THR A 80 2.01 0.87 0.22
N ASN A 81 1.63 0.60 1.47
CA ASN A 81 2.55 0.58 2.61
C ASN A 81 2.95 -0.87 2.94
N CYS A 82 3.87 -1.05 3.88
CA CYS A 82 4.33 -2.37 4.31
C CYS A 82 3.19 -3.26 4.84
N ALA A 83 2.19 -2.66 5.51
CA ALA A 83 1.05 -3.39 6.07
C ALA A 83 0.07 -3.92 5.01
N ASP A 84 -0.13 -3.18 3.92
CA ASP A 84 -1.04 -3.54 2.82
C ASP A 84 -0.33 -4.39 1.74
N GLY A 85 0.86 -3.95 1.31
CA GLY A 85 1.60 -4.58 0.22
C GLY A 85 2.54 -5.71 0.65
N GLY A 86 2.77 -5.87 1.95
CA GLY A 86 3.76 -6.79 2.51
C GLY A 86 5.22 -6.34 2.28
N VAL A 87 6.13 -6.79 3.15
CA VAL A 87 7.57 -6.57 3.01
C VAL A 87 8.35 -7.76 3.58
N LEU A 88 9.37 -8.23 2.87
CA LEU A 88 10.28 -9.24 3.42
C LEU A 88 11.16 -8.58 4.49
N GLY A 89 11.02 -8.96 5.76
CA GLY A 89 11.64 -8.25 6.90
C GLY A 89 13.15 -8.03 6.83
N VAL A 90 13.89 -8.85 6.08
CA VAL A 90 15.34 -8.64 5.85
C VAL A 90 15.61 -7.39 5.01
N VAL A 91 14.70 -7.01 4.11
CA VAL A 91 14.83 -5.85 3.22
C VAL A 91 14.91 -4.53 3.99
N PRO A 92 13.96 -4.16 4.88
CA PRO A 92 14.10 -2.97 5.70
C PRO A 92 15.30 -3.06 6.66
N GLY A 93 15.71 -4.26 7.07
CA GLY A 93 16.96 -4.46 7.82
C GLY A 93 18.21 -4.04 7.03
N ILE A 94 18.32 -4.47 5.77
CA ILE A 94 19.40 -4.07 4.87
C ILE A 94 19.36 -2.55 4.62
N VAL A 95 18.19 -2.00 4.29
CA VAL A 95 18.03 -0.55 4.06
C VAL A 95 18.41 0.24 5.32
N GLY A 96 17.98 -0.19 6.50
CA GLY A 96 18.31 0.44 7.78
C GLY A 96 19.81 0.43 8.09
N CYS A 97 20.52 -0.66 7.78
CA CYS A 97 21.98 -0.71 7.91
C CYS A 97 22.68 0.30 6.99
N ILE A 98 22.19 0.46 5.75
CA ILE A 98 22.73 1.43 4.80
C ILE A 98 22.39 2.86 5.22
N GLN A 99 21.18 3.11 5.74
CA GLN A 99 20.80 4.39 6.34
C GLN A 99 21.75 4.77 7.47
N ALA A 100 22.00 3.85 8.41
CA ALA A 100 22.92 4.08 9.52
C ALA A 100 24.34 4.39 9.03
N LEU A 101 24.81 3.70 7.99
CA LEU A 101 26.12 3.97 7.37
C LEU A 101 26.21 5.40 6.81
N GLU A 102 25.19 5.88 6.09
CA GLU A 102 25.18 7.26 5.58
C GLU A 102 25.10 8.29 6.71
N VAL A 103 24.33 8.04 7.77
CA VAL A 103 24.31 8.91 8.96
C VAL A 103 25.72 9.00 9.58
N LEU A 104 26.42 7.87 9.74
CA LEU A 104 27.77 7.86 10.30
C LEU A 104 28.78 8.63 9.44
N LYS A 105 28.68 8.52 8.12
CA LYS A 105 29.56 9.26 7.20
C LYS A 105 29.32 10.76 7.22
N ILE A 106 28.07 11.18 7.33
CA ILE A 106 27.72 12.60 7.50
C ILE A 106 28.26 13.08 8.86
N ALA A 107 28.02 12.33 9.93
CA ALA A 107 28.45 12.67 11.28
C ALA A 107 29.98 12.76 11.42
N SER A 108 30.72 11.92 10.70
CA SER A 108 32.20 11.92 10.71
C SER A 108 32.82 12.98 9.80
N GLY A 109 32.02 13.75 9.05
CA GLY A 109 32.51 14.75 8.10
C GLY A 109 33.00 14.17 6.76
N MET A 110 32.83 12.87 6.50
CA MET A 110 33.15 12.25 5.20
C MET A 110 32.18 12.69 4.09
N GLY A 111 31.04 13.28 4.46
CA GLY A 111 29.96 13.63 3.54
C GLY A 111 29.10 12.43 3.16
N SER A 112 28.04 12.66 2.38
CA SER A 112 27.14 11.60 1.90
C SER A 112 27.50 11.17 0.48
N SER A 113 27.58 9.86 0.27
CA SER A 113 27.71 9.30 -1.09
C SER A 113 26.38 9.19 -1.81
N SER A 114 25.26 9.28 -1.09
CA SER A 114 23.90 9.21 -1.65
C SER A 114 23.28 10.57 -1.94
N SER A 115 23.98 11.68 -1.68
CA SER A 115 23.48 13.04 -1.95
C SER A 115 23.13 13.31 -3.42
N GLN A 116 23.71 12.57 -4.36
CA GLN A 116 23.42 12.65 -5.80
C GLN A 116 22.94 11.33 -6.39
N PHE A 117 22.66 10.32 -5.56
CA PHE A 117 22.30 8.99 -6.03
C PHE A 117 21.13 8.44 -5.22
N MET A 118 20.14 7.89 -5.92
CA MET A 118 19.16 7.01 -5.30
C MET A 118 19.68 5.58 -5.42
N LEU A 119 19.90 4.95 -4.27
CA LEU A 119 20.24 3.53 -4.22
C LEU A 119 18.94 2.74 -4.25
N MET A 120 18.86 1.78 -5.17
CA MET A 120 17.80 0.79 -5.22
C MET A 120 18.37 -0.59 -4.93
N PHE A 121 17.69 -1.34 -4.08
CA PHE A 121 17.99 -2.72 -3.76
C PHE A 121 16.85 -3.61 -4.25
N ASP A 122 17.19 -4.61 -5.05
CA ASP A 122 16.28 -5.67 -5.49
C ASP A 122 16.69 -6.97 -4.81
N ALA A 123 15.90 -7.40 -3.84
CA ALA A 123 16.17 -8.61 -3.08
C ALA A 123 15.89 -9.90 -3.86
N ARG A 124 15.11 -9.85 -4.94
CA ARG A 124 14.84 -11.02 -5.78
C ARG A 124 16.09 -11.43 -6.55
N GLU A 125 16.77 -10.45 -7.13
CA GLU A 125 18.00 -10.66 -7.90
C GLU A 125 19.28 -10.43 -7.08
N GLY A 126 19.15 -9.93 -5.85
CA GLY A 126 20.27 -9.56 -4.98
C GLY A 126 21.10 -8.40 -5.54
N ARG A 127 20.48 -7.47 -6.27
CA ARG A 127 21.18 -6.40 -7.01
C ARG A 127 21.02 -5.04 -6.36
N PHE A 128 22.10 -4.28 -6.37
CA PHE A 128 22.10 -2.85 -6.07
C PHE A 128 22.23 -2.03 -7.35
N ARG A 129 21.47 -0.95 -7.46
CA ARG A 129 21.55 0.03 -8.54
C ARG A 129 21.67 1.43 -7.97
N ASN A 130 22.65 2.17 -8.46
CA ASN A 130 22.80 3.60 -8.14
C ASN A 130 22.26 4.42 -9.31
N ILE A 131 21.12 5.08 -9.10
CA ILE A 131 20.54 5.99 -10.07
C ILE A 131 21.03 7.39 -9.76
N LYS A 132 21.81 7.97 -10.68
CA LYS A 132 22.28 9.35 -10.55
C LYS A 132 21.09 10.31 -10.64
N LEU A 133 20.96 11.16 -9.64
CA LEU A 133 19.92 12.16 -9.53
C LEU A 133 20.31 13.42 -10.30
N ARG A 134 19.29 14.14 -10.78
CA ARG A 134 19.50 15.48 -11.33
C ARG A 134 19.85 16.44 -10.19
N PRO A 135 20.58 17.53 -10.47
CA PRO A 135 20.75 18.61 -9.51
C PRO A 135 19.42 19.17 -9.03
N LYS A 136 19.47 19.90 -7.91
CA LYS A 136 18.34 20.68 -7.38
C LYS A 136 17.65 21.44 -8.51
N LYS A 137 16.31 21.35 -8.53
CA LYS A 137 15.47 22.15 -9.43
C LYS A 137 15.35 23.59 -8.92
N PRO A 138 15.63 24.62 -9.74
CA PRO A 138 15.48 26.03 -9.36
C PRO A 138 14.04 26.40 -8.95
N ASP A 139 13.06 25.76 -9.56
CA ASP A 139 11.62 25.97 -9.35
C ASP A 139 11.00 25.06 -8.28
N CYS A 140 11.82 24.32 -7.50
CA CYS A 140 11.28 23.46 -6.45
C CYS A 140 10.56 24.28 -5.38
N ALA A 141 9.34 23.86 -5.05
CA ALA A 141 8.48 24.52 -4.05
C ALA A 141 9.12 24.68 -2.66
N VAL A 142 10.11 23.84 -2.31
CA VAL A 142 10.77 23.84 -0.99
C VAL A 142 12.23 24.22 -1.07
N CYS A 143 12.96 23.57 -1.99
CA CYS A 143 14.40 23.70 -2.09
C CYS A 143 14.82 24.78 -3.10
N GLY A 144 13.90 25.35 -3.90
CA GLY A 144 14.16 26.25 -5.05
C GLY A 144 14.69 27.64 -4.70
N ASP A 145 14.83 28.50 -5.71
CA ASP A 145 15.39 29.85 -5.56
C ASP A 145 14.36 30.83 -5.00
N ASN A 146 13.06 30.57 -5.27
CA ASN A 146 11.92 31.26 -4.68
C ASN A 146 10.95 30.22 -4.08
N PRO A 147 11.22 29.68 -2.88
CA PRO A 147 10.41 28.60 -2.30
C PRO A 147 9.01 29.10 -1.92
N SER A 148 7.97 28.38 -2.36
CA SER A 148 6.58 28.66 -1.99
C SER A 148 6.17 28.01 -0.67
N VAL A 149 6.85 26.93 -0.27
CA VAL A 149 6.66 26.26 1.01
C VAL A 149 7.62 26.88 2.03
N THR A 150 7.08 27.77 2.86
CA THR A 150 7.83 28.45 3.93
C THR A 150 7.44 27.94 5.32
N CYS A 151 6.37 27.15 5.41
CA CYS A 151 5.88 26.52 6.64
C CYS A 151 5.38 25.10 6.34
N LEU A 152 5.29 24.29 7.40
CA LEU A 152 4.77 22.93 7.30
C LEU A 152 3.26 22.96 7.14
N GLN A 153 2.78 22.23 6.13
CA GLN A 153 1.38 22.15 5.75
C GLN A 153 0.72 20.86 6.25
N ASP A 154 -0.56 20.67 5.96
CA ASP A 154 -1.25 19.40 6.19
C ASP A 154 -0.84 18.38 5.12
N TYR A 155 0.08 17.47 5.48
CA TYR A 155 0.60 16.47 4.56
C TYR A 155 -0.37 15.31 4.33
N GLU A 156 -1.30 15.05 5.25
CA GLU A 156 -2.33 14.03 5.01
C GLU A 156 -3.32 14.51 3.96
N ALA A 157 -3.74 15.77 4.04
CA ALA A 157 -4.56 16.41 3.02
C ALA A 157 -3.82 16.53 1.68
N PHE A 158 -2.54 16.91 1.70
CA PHE A 158 -1.71 17.05 0.50
C PHE A 158 -1.49 15.70 -0.22
N CYS A 159 -1.22 14.64 0.53
CA CYS A 159 -0.98 13.30 -0.02
C CYS A 159 -2.27 12.49 -0.23
N GLY A 160 -3.41 12.96 0.28
CA GLY A 160 -4.67 12.23 0.28
C GLY A 160 -4.59 10.87 0.98
N SER A 161 -3.65 10.69 1.92
CA SER A 161 -3.38 9.45 2.67
C SER A 161 -2.99 9.76 4.12
N SER A 162 -3.20 8.81 5.04
CA SER A 162 -2.89 9.00 6.47
C SER A 162 -1.42 8.76 6.80
N ALA A 163 -0.89 9.47 7.78
CA ALA A 163 0.46 9.35 8.32
C ALA A 163 0.59 8.19 9.32
N THR A 164 -0.04 7.05 9.03
CA THR A 164 -0.07 5.88 9.90
C THR A 164 0.24 4.62 9.11
N ASP A 165 0.86 3.66 9.79
CA ASP A 165 1.08 2.28 9.33
C ASP A 165 -0.24 1.51 9.08
N LYS A 166 -1.35 1.97 9.68
CA LYS A 166 -2.67 1.36 9.48
C LYS A 166 -3.05 1.30 8.00
N CYS A 167 -3.47 0.11 7.58
CA CYS A 167 -3.96 -0.12 6.23
C CYS A 167 -5.19 0.76 5.95
N ARG A 168 -5.15 1.51 4.86
CA ARG A 168 -6.23 2.41 4.46
C ARG A 168 -7.44 1.60 3.98
N THR A 169 -8.65 2.10 4.21
CA THR A 169 -9.83 1.65 3.49
C THR A 169 -9.95 2.40 2.16
N LEU A 170 -9.85 1.70 1.04
CA LEU A 170 -10.13 2.28 -0.28
C LEU A 170 -11.63 2.52 -0.45
N HIS A 171 -11.99 3.52 -1.26
CA HIS A 171 -13.38 3.86 -1.62
C HIS A 171 -13.52 4.00 -3.15
N LEU A 172 -13.11 2.95 -3.88
CA LEU A 172 -13.19 2.93 -5.35
C LEU A 172 -14.61 2.63 -5.86
N LEU A 173 -15.42 1.95 -5.05
CA LEU A 173 -16.78 1.54 -5.40
C LEU A 173 -17.84 2.34 -4.65
N SER A 174 -19.00 2.49 -5.29
CA SER A 174 -20.19 3.05 -4.65
C SER A 174 -20.78 2.06 -3.63
N SER A 175 -21.52 2.54 -2.63
CA SER A 175 -22.14 1.67 -1.62
C SER A 175 -23.07 0.59 -2.19
N LYS A 176 -23.54 0.71 -3.44
CA LYS A 176 -24.40 -0.28 -4.11
C LYS A 176 -23.63 -1.52 -4.56
N ASP A 177 -22.34 -1.35 -4.85
CA ASP A 177 -21.44 -2.39 -5.37
C ASP A 177 -20.62 -3.04 -4.24
N ARG A 178 -21.01 -2.79 -2.99
CA ARG A 178 -20.32 -3.29 -1.79
C ARG A 178 -21.32 -3.91 -0.82
N VAL A 179 -20.98 -5.07 -0.25
CA VAL A 179 -21.78 -5.77 0.76
C VAL A 179 -20.98 -5.91 2.06
N SER A 180 -21.64 -5.86 3.21
CA SER A 180 -21.00 -6.16 4.51
C SER A 180 -20.81 -7.67 4.71
N VAL A 181 -19.93 -8.06 5.65
CA VAL A 181 -19.72 -9.48 5.98
C VAL A 181 -20.96 -10.11 6.60
N GLU A 182 -21.75 -9.33 7.32
CA GLU A 182 -23.01 -9.73 7.94
C GLU A 182 -24.10 -9.98 6.90
N GLU A 183 -24.26 -9.08 5.93
CA GLU A 183 -25.16 -9.27 4.79
C GLU A 183 -24.72 -10.47 3.94
N TYR A 184 -23.41 -10.64 3.70
CA TYR A 184 -22.89 -11.78 2.97
C TYR A 184 -23.13 -13.11 3.73
N LYS A 185 -22.92 -13.13 5.04
CA LYS A 185 -23.22 -14.31 5.89
C LYS A 185 -24.70 -14.68 5.81
N LYS A 186 -25.60 -13.70 5.82
CA LYS A 186 -27.03 -13.94 5.66
C LYS A 186 -27.35 -14.61 4.32
N LEU A 187 -26.75 -14.15 3.22
CA LEU A 187 -26.90 -14.78 1.90
C LEU A 187 -26.40 -16.22 1.88
N LEU A 188 -25.29 -16.48 2.59
CA LEU A 188 -24.73 -17.82 2.74
C LEU A 188 -25.67 -18.75 3.53
N ASP A 189 -26.24 -18.26 4.63
CA ASP A 189 -27.16 -19.02 5.49
C ASP A 189 -28.50 -19.32 4.80
N GLU A 190 -29.00 -18.36 4.02
CA GLU A 190 -30.21 -18.50 3.20
C GLU A 190 -29.96 -19.36 1.94
N GLN A 191 -28.72 -19.82 1.71
CA GLN A 191 -28.30 -20.59 0.54
C GLN A 191 -28.69 -19.90 -0.78
N VAL A 192 -28.62 -18.57 -0.81
CA VAL A 192 -28.89 -17.80 -2.03
C VAL A 192 -27.82 -18.16 -3.06
N PRO A 193 -28.19 -18.58 -4.28
CA PRO A 193 -27.21 -18.96 -5.30
C PRO A 193 -26.30 -17.79 -5.68
N HIS A 194 -24.98 -17.96 -5.51
CA HIS A 194 -23.96 -16.95 -5.80
C HIS A 194 -22.58 -17.61 -6.00
N VAL A 195 -21.62 -16.83 -6.50
CA VAL A 195 -20.20 -17.22 -6.52
C VAL A 195 -19.42 -16.30 -5.60
N LEU A 196 -18.54 -16.87 -4.77
CA LEU A 196 -17.54 -16.12 -4.00
C LEU A 196 -16.19 -16.23 -4.69
N LEU A 197 -15.54 -15.10 -4.94
CA LEU A 197 -14.24 -14.99 -5.58
C LEU A 197 -13.21 -14.48 -4.56
N ASP A 198 -12.20 -15.28 -4.25
CA ASP A 198 -11.04 -14.87 -3.47
C ASP A 198 -9.93 -14.37 -4.41
N VAL A 199 -9.52 -13.11 -4.26
CA VAL A 199 -8.52 -12.47 -5.13
C VAL A 199 -7.15 -12.30 -4.47
N ARG A 200 -6.93 -12.91 -3.30
CA ARG A 200 -5.64 -12.84 -2.61
C ARG A 200 -4.55 -13.61 -3.35
N PRO A 201 -3.26 -13.30 -3.10
CA PRO A 201 -2.16 -14.12 -3.55
C PRO A 201 -2.28 -15.59 -3.07
N GLN A 202 -1.73 -16.54 -3.84
CA GLN A 202 -1.78 -17.97 -3.50
C GLN A 202 -1.30 -18.25 -2.07
N VAL A 203 -0.18 -17.63 -1.68
CA VAL A 203 0.41 -17.79 -0.35
C VAL A 203 -0.54 -17.41 0.79
N GLU A 204 -1.48 -16.48 0.58
CA GLU A 204 -2.47 -16.09 1.57
C GLU A 204 -3.67 -17.06 1.62
N VAL A 205 -4.05 -17.62 0.48
CA VAL A 205 -5.10 -18.64 0.37
C VAL A 205 -4.66 -19.97 0.98
N ASP A 206 -3.38 -20.30 0.84
CA ASP A 206 -2.76 -21.48 1.44
C ASP A 206 -2.74 -21.42 2.98
N ILE A 207 -2.71 -20.21 3.56
CA ILE A 207 -2.82 -20.01 5.02
C ILE A 207 -4.24 -20.32 5.49
N CYS A 208 -5.23 -19.69 4.86
CA CYS A 208 -6.65 -19.88 5.17
C CYS A 208 -7.51 -19.40 4.00
N HIS A 209 -8.68 -20.00 3.79
CA HIS A 209 -9.69 -19.53 2.83
C HIS A 209 -11.08 -20.04 3.22
N LEU A 210 -12.12 -19.42 2.66
CA LEU A 210 -13.49 -19.92 2.78
C LEU A 210 -13.67 -21.08 1.80
N ALA A 211 -14.11 -22.24 2.28
CA ALA A 211 -14.11 -23.49 1.51
C ALA A 211 -14.94 -23.44 0.21
N HIS A 212 -15.96 -22.57 0.15
CA HIS A 212 -16.81 -22.38 -1.03
C HIS A 212 -16.32 -21.29 -1.99
N ALA A 213 -15.20 -20.63 -1.68
CA ALA A 213 -14.62 -19.60 -2.53
C ALA A 213 -13.88 -20.20 -3.74
N VAL A 214 -14.04 -19.56 -4.89
CA VAL A 214 -13.22 -19.77 -6.08
C VAL A 214 -12.03 -18.84 -5.99
N HIS A 215 -10.82 -19.37 -6.18
CA HIS A 215 -9.60 -18.57 -6.10
C HIS A 215 -9.18 -18.08 -7.49
N VAL A 216 -9.05 -16.76 -7.65
CA VAL A 216 -8.44 -16.12 -8.83
C VAL A 216 -7.64 -14.91 -8.36
N PRO A 217 -6.29 -14.99 -8.30
CA PRO A 217 -5.47 -13.88 -7.82
C PRO A 217 -5.71 -12.57 -8.56
N LEU A 218 -5.71 -11.44 -7.85
CA LEU A 218 -5.89 -10.11 -8.47
C LEU A 218 -4.89 -9.87 -9.62
N SER A 219 -3.62 -10.26 -9.46
CA SER A 219 -2.60 -10.11 -10.51
C SER A 219 -2.97 -10.84 -11.80
N LYS A 220 -3.68 -11.98 -11.70
CA LYS A 220 -4.16 -12.75 -12.86
C LYS A 220 -5.39 -12.13 -13.51
N LEU A 221 -6.22 -11.42 -12.74
CA LEU A 221 -7.30 -10.60 -13.29
C LEU A 221 -6.74 -9.37 -14.02
N GLU A 222 -5.72 -8.71 -13.47
CA GLU A 222 -5.06 -7.56 -14.09
C GLU A 222 -4.39 -7.94 -15.42
N GLU A 223 -3.75 -9.13 -15.47
CA GLU A 223 -3.17 -9.71 -16.68
C GLU A 223 -4.21 -10.21 -17.69
N LYS A 224 -5.49 -10.29 -17.31
CA LYS A 224 -6.58 -10.92 -18.08
C LYS A 224 -6.24 -12.34 -18.53
N ASP A 225 -5.72 -13.14 -17.60
CA ASP A 225 -5.32 -14.52 -17.87
C ASP A 225 -6.53 -15.39 -18.28
N GLU A 226 -6.53 -15.88 -19.53
CA GLU A 226 -7.66 -16.63 -20.10
C GLU A 226 -8.00 -17.89 -19.30
N GLY A 227 -7.00 -18.58 -18.72
CA GLY A 227 -7.22 -19.82 -17.99
C GLY A 227 -8.03 -19.60 -16.71
N TYR A 228 -7.69 -18.54 -15.97
CA TYR A 228 -8.43 -18.16 -14.76
C TYR A 228 -9.81 -17.59 -15.09
N LEU A 229 -9.93 -16.78 -16.15
CA LEU A 229 -11.23 -16.23 -16.57
C LEU A 229 -12.19 -17.34 -17.00
N GLN A 230 -11.73 -18.30 -17.81
CA GLN A 230 -12.52 -19.48 -18.19
C GLN A 230 -12.94 -20.31 -16.98
N HIS A 231 -12.06 -20.45 -15.98
CA HIS A 231 -12.40 -21.15 -14.75
C HIS A 231 -13.53 -20.44 -13.98
N LEU A 232 -13.45 -19.11 -13.86
CA LEU A 232 -14.48 -18.30 -13.22
C LEU A 232 -15.81 -18.37 -13.99
N GLU A 233 -15.77 -18.26 -15.31
CA GLU A 233 -16.95 -18.41 -16.17
C GLU A 233 -17.62 -19.76 -16.00
N LYS A 234 -16.83 -20.85 -15.99
CA LYS A 234 -17.34 -22.20 -15.76
C LYS A 234 -18.09 -22.31 -14.44
N ARG A 235 -17.52 -21.77 -13.35
CA ARG A 235 -18.15 -21.74 -12.03
C ARG A 235 -19.45 -20.94 -12.01
N ILE A 236 -19.48 -19.80 -12.69
CA ILE A 236 -20.71 -18.99 -12.84
C ILE A 236 -21.77 -19.77 -13.63
N CYS A 237 -21.38 -20.50 -14.68
CA CYS A 237 -22.29 -21.32 -15.49
C CYS A 237 -22.86 -22.49 -14.68
N GLU A 238 -22.04 -23.17 -13.89
CA GLU A 238 -22.47 -24.25 -12.98
C GLU A 238 -23.56 -23.77 -12.00
N GLU A 239 -23.41 -22.57 -11.41
CA GLU A 239 -24.43 -22.00 -10.52
C GLU A 239 -25.68 -21.49 -11.26
N LYS A 240 -25.53 -20.98 -12.50
CA LYS A 240 -26.67 -20.59 -13.35
C LYS A 240 -27.57 -21.80 -13.69
N GLN A 241 -26.97 -22.96 -13.93
CA GLN A 241 -27.72 -24.18 -14.22
C GLN A 241 -28.56 -24.66 -13.02
N ARG A 242 -28.07 -24.45 -11.79
CA ARG A 242 -28.83 -24.78 -10.57
C ARG A 242 -30.04 -23.88 -10.34
N THR A 243 -30.07 -22.70 -10.96
CA THR A 243 -31.15 -21.71 -10.80
C THR A 243 -32.17 -21.70 -11.92
N ASN A 244 -32.25 -22.78 -12.71
CA ASN A 244 -33.18 -22.92 -13.86
C ASN A 244 -33.12 -21.75 -14.86
N GLY A 245 -31.96 -21.08 -14.99
CA GLY A 245 -31.70 -20.08 -16.02
C GLY A 245 -32.45 -18.74 -15.88
N GLN A 246 -33.13 -18.48 -14.75
CA GLN A 246 -34.03 -17.32 -14.60
C GLN A 246 -33.41 -16.07 -13.95
N ALA A 247 -32.16 -16.09 -13.47
CA ALA A 247 -31.52 -14.89 -12.88
C ALA A 247 -30.01 -14.82 -13.12
N SER A 248 -29.46 -13.59 -13.16
CA SER A 248 -28.01 -13.38 -13.12
C SER A 248 -27.46 -13.84 -11.76
N VAL A 249 -26.52 -14.79 -11.76
CA VAL A 249 -25.84 -15.21 -10.54
C VAL A 249 -24.89 -14.09 -10.08
N PRO A 250 -25.05 -13.55 -8.86
CA PRO A 250 -24.15 -12.52 -8.35
C PRO A 250 -22.78 -13.10 -8.01
N VAL A 251 -21.75 -12.29 -8.21
CA VAL A 251 -20.37 -12.60 -7.82
C VAL A 251 -19.96 -11.68 -6.69
N TYR A 252 -19.57 -12.25 -5.56
CA TYR A 252 -19.01 -11.54 -4.42
C TYR A 252 -17.51 -11.70 -4.41
N VAL A 253 -16.76 -10.61 -4.26
CA VAL A 253 -15.30 -10.62 -4.29
C VAL A 253 -14.75 -10.31 -2.91
N VAL A 254 -13.82 -11.14 -2.43
CA VAL A 254 -13.18 -11.00 -1.13
C VAL A 254 -11.66 -10.94 -1.28
N CYS A 255 -11.02 -10.11 -0.47
CA CYS A 255 -9.58 -10.13 -0.25
C CYS A 255 -9.30 -10.04 1.25
N LYS A 256 -8.05 -9.75 1.65
CA LYS A 256 -7.68 -9.65 3.08
C LYS A 256 -8.47 -8.56 3.81
N LEU A 257 -8.45 -7.33 3.30
CA LEU A 257 -8.95 -6.11 3.97
C LEU A 257 -10.06 -5.36 3.21
N GLY A 258 -10.50 -5.88 2.06
CA GLY A 258 -11.54 -5.23 1.25
C GLY A 258 -11.03 -4.09 0.34
N ASN A 259 -9.72 -4.01 0.10
CA ASN A 259 -9.09 -3.03 -0.81
C ASN A 259 -8.97 -3.59 -2.22
N ASP A 260 -8.20 -4.67 -2.38
CA ASP A 260 -7.97 -5.33 -3.66
C ASP A 260 -9.24 -5.94 -4.27
N SER A 261 -10.20 -6.33 -3.44
CA SER A 261 -11.52 -6.76 -3.91
C SER A 261 -12.25 -5.64 -4.66
N GLN A 262 -12.07 -4.37 -4.29
CA GLN A 262 -12.65 -3.25 -5.03
C GLN A 262 -12.01 -3.06 -6.41
N LYS A 263 -10.69 -3.25 -6.51
CA LYS A 263 -9.97 -3.22 -7.80
C LYS A 263 -10.44 -4.35 -8.70
N ALA A 264 -10.55 -5.57 -8.15
CA ALA A 264 -11.06 -6.73 -8.87
C ALA A 264 -12.49 -6.52 -9.39
N VAL A 265 -13.40 -5.95 -8.60
CA VAL A 265 -14.76 -5.62 -9.05
C VAL A 265 -14.72 -4.65 -10.24
N ARG A 266 -13.87 -3.61 -10.20
CA ARG A 266 -13.72 -2.67 -11.33
C ARG A 266 -13.27 -3.39 -12.60
N ILE A 267 -12.25 -4.23 -12.50
CA ILE A 267 -11.76 -5.03 -13.63
C ILE A 267 -12.88 -5.91 -14.20
N LEU A 268 -13.59 -6.64 -13.34
CA LEU A 268 -14.69 -7.52 -13.74
C LEU A 268 -15.87 -6.76 -14.37
N GLN A 269 -16.17 -5.54 -13.92
CA GLN A 269 -17.20 -4.67 -14.51
C GLN A 269 -16.81 -4.12 -15.88
N GLU A 270 -15.52 -4.03 -16.18
CA GLU A 270 -14.98 -3.56 -17.47
C GLU A 270 -14.85 -4.69 -18.51
N LEU A 271 -14.96 -5.96 -18.11
CA LEU A 271 -14.88 -7.08 -19.03
C LEU A 271 -16.10 -7.16 -19.97
N PRO A 272 -15.93 -7.59 -21.23
CA PRO A 272 -17.02 -7.64 -22.20
C PRO A 272 -18.18 -8.53 -21.76
N VAL A 273 -19.42 -8.09 -22.02
CA VAL A 273 -20.66 -8.83 -21.73
C VAL A 273 -20.71 -10.23 -22.36
N LYS A 274 -19.93 -10.48 -23.43
CA LYS A 274 -19.84 -11.79 -24.08
C LYS A 274 -19.13 -12.86 -23.24
N GLU A 275 -18.21 -12.46 -22.36
CA GLU A 275 -17.43 -13.36 -21.51
C GLU A 275 -18.21 -13.68 -20.21
N PHE A 276 -18.77 -12.66 -19.56
CA PHE A 276 -19.39 -12.84 -18.23
C PHE A 276 -20.93 -12.70 -18.21
N GLY A 277 -21.55 -12.09 -19.22
CA GLY A 277 -22.95 -11.63 -19.15
C GLY A 277 -23.12 -10.41 -18.23
N SER A 278 -24.35 -9.92 -18.03
CA SER A 278 -24.61 -8.87 -17.03
C SER A 278 -24.48 -9.44 -15.61
N VAL A 279 -23.26 -9.56 -15.11
CA VAL A 279 -22.99 -10.10 -13.76
C VAL A 279 -23.09 -8.98 -12.74
N LEU A 280 -23.90 -9.19 -11.72
CA LEU A 280 -23.88 -8.33 -10.54
C LEU A 280 -22.64 -8.68 -9.72
N VAL A 281 -21.58 -7.87 -9.83
CA VAL A 281 -20.34 -8.06 -9.08
C VAL A 281 -20.28 -7.07 -7.91
N LYS A 282 -20.01 -7.57 -6.70
CA LYS A 282 -19.86 -6.74 -5.48
C LYS A 282 -18.64 -7.17 -4.68
N ASP A 283 -18.03 -6.24 -3.95
CA ASP A 283 -16.97 -6.58 -2.98
C ASP A 283 -17.53 -6.80 -1.56
N ILE A 284 -16.81 -7.57 -0.75
CA ILE A 284 -17.09 -7.71 0.68
C ILE A 284 -16.27 -6.69 1.47
N LYS A 285 -16.96 -5.76 2.14
CA LYS A 285 -16.36 -4.69 2.95
C LYS A 285 -15.52 -5.26 4.08
N GLY A 286 -14.26 -4.83 4.16
CA GLY A 286 -13.31 -5.24 5.20
C GLY A 286 -12.70 -6.64 4.99
N GLY A 287 -13.09 -7.35 3.92
CA GLY A 287 -12.48 -8.63 3.54
C GLY A 287 -12.59 -9.72 4.61
N LEU A 288 -11.62 -10.64 4.59
CA LEU A 288 -11.55 -11.75 5.55
C LEU A 288 -11.21 -11.31 6.97
N MET A 289 -10.55 -10.18 7.17
CA MET A 289 -10.30 -9.68 8.53
C MET A 289 -11.60 -9.21 9.20
N ALA A 290 -12.51 -8.58 8.44
CA ALA A 290 -13.85 -8.29 8.95
C ALA A 290 -14.67 -9.56 9.18
N TRP A 291 -14.53 -10.57 8.31
CA TRP A 291 -15.17 -11.88 8.51
C TRP A 291 -14.70 -12.54 9.81
N ALA A 292 -13.38 -12.60 10.02
CA ALA A 292 -12.80 -13.17 11.23
C ALA A 292 -13.24 -12.40 12.48
N SER A 293 -13.26 -11.07 12.44
CA SER A 293 -13.65 -10.26 13.60
C SER A 293 -15.13 -10.36 13.95
N LYS A 294 -16.02 -10.58 12.98
CA LYS A 294 -17.47 -10.39 13.18
C LYS A 294 -18.34 -11.61 12.96
N ILE A 295 -17.89 -12.57 12.15
CA ILE A 295 -18.67 -13.72 11.73
C ILE A 295 -18.07 -15.00 12.30
N ASP A 296 -16.76 -15.20 12.15
CA ASP A 296 -16.06 -16.39 12.61
C ASP A 296 -14.73 -16.03 13.29
N PRO A 297 -14.74 -15.80 14.62
CA PRO A 297 -13.53 -15.53 15.41
C PRO A 297 -12.49 -16.64 15.38
N THR A 298 -12.83 -17.84 14.91
CA THR A 298 -11.88 -18.96 14.78
C THR A 298 -11.12 -18.92 13.46
N PHE A 299 -11.57 -18.10 12.49
CA PHE A 299 -10.89 -17.93 11.22
C PHE A 299 -9.51 -17.27 11.43
N PRO A 300 -8.41 -17.84 10.88
CA PRO A 300 -7.07 -17.33 11.11
C PRO A 300 -6.89 -15.87 10.66
N GLN A 301 -6.30 -15.06 11.53
CA GLN A 301 -5.87 -13.69 11.25
C GLN A 301 -4.34 -13.65 11.07
N TYR A 302 -3.88 -12.89 10.08
CA TYR A 302 -2.47 -12.75 9.69
C TYR A 302 -2.21 -11.37 9.11
#